data_AF-A0A3S1BMY5-F1
#
_entry.id   AF-A0A3S1BMY5-F1
#
_cell.length_a   1.000
_cell.length_b   1.000
_cell.length_c   1.000
_cell.angle_alpha   90.00
_cell.angle_beta   90.00
_cell.angle_gamma   90.00
#
_symmetry.space_group_name_H-M   'P 1'
#
loop_
_entity.id
_entity.type
_entity.pdbx_description
1 polymer ?
#
loop_
_entity_poly.entity_id
_entity_poly.type
_entity_poly.pdbx_seq_one_letter_code
_entity_poly.pdbx_strand_id
1 'polypeptide(L)'
;MNAFLGDTDGPCSVEEVPTVAVIGSGGGFRAMTAYSGVFKALVESGILDCSTYVCGLSGSSWFLSTLYSHPGWPDRLDMSEFLAEIQAKMEKKLTRFLNASTMYTFYKVMAEKRRQRQPVSFTDIFGRMVGETLIPDRMDATLTAQREKIKDGASPMPLYTCVHVKKDVPAKSFQEWVEFSPYEIGMPKYGTFMDSALFGSKFFMGKLVKQYEEQPLHFLQGIWGSAFCILFKRLFEDNSRIDPAEMLREQLQTQLVEDGKNSSSDCSDDDDDDDDDDDDDDDEDGDSNKETWSSLDSDSSNSWEILSTRQGRAAVIHNFMRGLNLQQTYPISPFTPIDQRVIEGDEFDGNFEMHSTSVKHIYMVDAGLTFNSPYPLVLRPQRQVDIILSFDFSARISDGHQPFK
;
A
#
# COMPACT_ATOMS: atom_id res chain seq x y z
N MET A 1 -6.14 20.08 23.00
CA MET A 1 -7.35 19.60 23.71
C MET A 1 -7.96 20.64 24.65
N ASN A 2 -7.24 21.18 25.65
CA ASN A 2 -7.80 22.20 26.57
C ASN A 2 -8.32 23.45 25.82
N ALA A 3 -7.62 23.90 24.78
CA ALA A 3 -8.10 25.00 23.94
C ALA A 3 -9.42 24.68 23.19
N PHE A 4 -9.70 23.40 22.91
CA PHE A 4 -10.88 22.95 22.17
C PHE A 4 -12.07 22.68 23.09
N LEU A 5 -11.84 22.00 24.23
CA LEU A 5 -12.90 21.64 25.19
C LEU A 5 -13.17 22.74 26.23
N GLY A 6 -12.22 23.67 26.43
CA GLY A 6 -12.24 24.64 27.52
C GLY A 6 -11.63 24.08 28.81
N ASP A 7 -11.27 24.98 29.74
CA ASP A 7 -10.58 24.63 30.99
C ASP A 7 -11.44 23.80 31.96
N THR A 8 -12.77 23.77 31.78
CA THR A 8 -13.69 23.02 32.64
C THR A 8 -13.85 21.55 32.25
N ASP A 9 -13.77 21.25 30.95
CA ASP A 9 -14.05 19.94 30.38
C ASP A 9 -12.81 19.29 29.73
N GLY A 10 -11.66 19.99 29.74
CA GLY A 10 -10.37 19.50 29.26
C GLY A 10 -9.61 18.64 30.29
N PRO A 11 -8.67 17.80 29.84
CA PRO A 11 -7.82 17.01 30.74
C PRO A 11 -6.99 17.87 31.68
N CYS A 12 -6.95 17.46 32.95
CA CYS A 12 -6.21 18.11 34.03
C CYS A 12 -4.82 17.50 34.25
N SER A 13 -4.55 16.32 33.69
CA SER A 13 -3.28 15.60 33.77
C SER A 13 -2.95 14.93 32.44
N VAL A 14 -1.70 14.48 32.26
CA VAL A 14 -1.26 13.80 31.02
C VAL A 14 -1.96 12.45 30.88
N GLU A 15 -2.23 11.79 32.00
CA GLU A 15 -2.90 10.49 32.08
C GLU A 15 -4.38 10.55 31.67
N GLU A 16 -4.99 11.75 31.69
CA GLU A 16 -6.37 11.98 31.23
C GLU A 16 -6.47 12.30 29.73
N VAL A 17 -5.34 12.52 29.05
CA VAL A 17 -5.34 12.82 27.61
C VAL A 17 -5.64 11.53 26.84
N PRO A 18 -6.78 11.44 26.13
CA PRO A 18 -7.11 10.23 25.38
C PRO A 18 -6.25 10.14 24.12
N THR A 19 -5.95 8.91 23.72
CA THR A 19 -5.33 8.62 22.43
C THR A 19 -6.39 8.66 21.34
N VAL A 20 -6.32 9.67 20.47
CA VAL A 20 -7.29 9.87 19.38
C VAL A 20 -6.67 9.44 18.06
N ALA A 21 -7.37 8.61 17.29
CA ALA A 21 -6.97 8.20 15.95
C ALA A 21 -7.97 8.63 14.89
N VAL A 22 -7.49 9.21 13.81
CA VAL A 22 -8.29 9.57 12.62
C VAL A 22 -8.02 8.53 11.54
N ILE A 23 -9.04 7.89 11.00
CA ILE A 23 -8.86 6.86 9.96
C ILE A 23 -9.68 7.17 8.70
N GLY A 24 -9.05 7.02 7.53
CA GLY A 24 -9.68 7.17 6.22
C GLY A 24 -9.71 5.85 5.44
N SER A 25 -10.87 5.48 4.92
CA SER A 25 -11.08 4.29 4.08
C SER A 25 -10.37 4.39 2.73
N GLY A 26 -10.38 3.30 1.96
CA GLY A 26 -9.99 3.31 0.56
C GLY A 26 -11.11 3.79 -0.37
N GLY A 27 -10.80 3.89 -1.66
CA GLY A 27 -11.70 4.42 -2.69
C GLY A 27 -11.03 5.30 -3.76
N GLY A 28 -9.74 5.10 -4.02
CA GLY A 28 -8.99 5.84 -5.03
C GLY A 28 -9.06 7.36 -4.86
N PHE A 29 -9.15 8.08 -5.98
CA PHE A 29 -9.23 9.54 -5.96
C PHE A 29 -10.45 10.09 -5.23
N ARG A 30 -11.58 9.38 -5.17
CA ARG A 30 -12.74 9.81 -4.35
C ARG A 30 -12.36 9.86 -2.88
N ALA A 31 -11.75 8.79 -2.36
CA ALA A 31 -11.30 8.76 -0.97
C ALA A 31 -10.23 9.82 -0.72
N MET A 32 -9.29 10.01 -1.65
CA MET A 32 -8.27 11.05 -1.56
C MET A 32 -8.88 12.46 -1.44
N THR A 33 -9.82 12.82 -2.31
CA THR A 33 -10.48 14.13 -2.32
C THR A 33 -11.41 14.32 -1.11
N ALA A 34 -12.15 13.29 -0.71
CA ALA A 34 -13.03 13.38 0.45
C ALA A 34 -12.21 13.52 1.75
N TYR A 35 -11.16 12.71 1.90
CA TYR A 35 -10.31 12.74 3.08
C TYR A 35 -9.50 14.02 3.18
N SER A 36 -9.14 14.64 2.06
CA SER A 36 -8.46 15.94 2.05
C SER A 36 -9.38 17.06 2.56
N GLY A 37 -10.67 17.04 2.20
CA GLY A 37 -11.68 17.94 2.76
C GLY A 37 -11.93 17.70 4.25
N VAL A 38 -11.97 16.44 4.69
CA VAL A 38 -12.03 16.07 6.11
C VAL A 38 -10.83 16.63 6.86
N PHE A 39 -9.62 16.45 6.34
CA PHE A 39 -8.40 16.93 6.99
C PHE A 39 -8.37 18.44 7.10
N LYS A 40 -8.82 19.17 6.07
CA LYS A 40 -8.99 20.62 6.16
C LYS A 40 -9.89 21.01 7.33
N ALA A 41 -11.04 20.35 7.48
CA ALA A 41 -11.95 20.62 8.61
C ALA A 41 -11.31 20.27 9.96
N LEU A 42 -10.54 19.18 10.06
CA LEU A 42 -9.83 18.78 11.27
C LEU A 42 -8.74 19.80 11.68
N VAL A 43 -8.01 20.35 10.69
CA VAL A 43 -7.02 21.43 10.91
C VAL A 43 -7.72 22.71 11.36
N GLU A 44 -8.73 23.18 10.62
CA GLU A 44 -9.42 24.44 10.92
C GLU A 44 -10.17 24.42 12.27
N SER A 45 -10.61 23.24 12.72
CA SER A 45 -11.29 23.06 14.01
C SER A 45 -10.34 22.83 15.19
N GLY A 46 -9.04 22.60 14.96
CA GLY A 46 -8.08 22.22 16.01
C GLY A 46 -8.23 20.79 16.53
N ILE A 47 -9.08 19.95 15.90
CA ILE A 47 -9.23 18.53 16.26
C ILE A 47 -7.98 17.74 15.84
N LEU A 48 -7.32 18.12 14.75
CA LEU A 48 -6.09 17.44 14.33
C LEU A 48 -4.99 17.56 15.41
N ASP A 49 -4.88 18.70 16.09
CA ASP A 49 -3.95 18.93 17.20
C ASP A 49 -4.28 18.08 18.45
N CYS A 50 -5.47 17.49 18.49
CA CYS A 50 -5.87 16.55 19.53
C CYS A 50 -5.66 15.08 19.11
N SER A 51 -5.15 14.83 17.89
CA SER A 51 -5.01 13.49 17.32
C SER A 51 -3.59 12.94 17.52
N THR A 52 -3.47 11.67 17.89
CA THR A 52 -2.20 10.95 18.03
C THR A 52 -1.81 10.23 16.74
N TYR A 53 -2.79 9.65 16.05
CA TYR A 53 -2.58 8.87 14.83
C TYR A 53 -3.48 9.35 13.70
N VAL A 54 -2.95 9.34 12.48
CA VAL A 54 -3.74 9.50 11.25
C VAL A 54 -3.45 8.31 10.35
N CYS A 55 -4.49 7.63 9.90
CA CYS A 55 -4.37 6.37 9.18
C CYS A 55 -5.06 6.46 7.82
N GLY A 56 -4.43 5.89 6.80
CA GLY A 56 -5.05 5.75 5.50
C GLY A 56 -4.77 4.38 4.90
N LEU A 57 -5.79 3.79 4.26
CA LEU A 57 -5.56 2.76 3.24
C LEU A 57 -5.87 3.31 1.84
N SER A 58 -5.28 2.70 0.81
CA SER A 58 -5.59 2.98 -0.59
C SER A 58 -5.60 4.49 -0.89
N GLY A 59 -6.69 5.01 -1.46
CA GLY A 59 -6.84 6.44 -1.78
C GLY A 59 -6.57 7.40 -0.61
N SER A 60 -6.91 7.05 0.62
CA SER A 60 -6.59 7.89 1.79
C SER A 60 -5.09 7.92 2.09
N SER A 61 -4.37 6.82 1.80
CA SER A 61 -2.90 6.78 1.88
C SER A 61 -2.26 7.73 0.87
N TRP A 62 -2.84 7.87 -0.33
CA TRP A 62 -2.35 8.83 -1.33
C TRP A 62 -2.45 10.28 -0.85
N PHE A 63 -3.57 10.64 -0.22
CA PHE A 63 -3.71 11.96 0.41
C PHE A 63 -2.65 12.17 1.50
N LEU A 64 -2.60 11.28 2.50
CA LEU A 64 -1.69 11.42 3.63
C LEU A 64 -0.22 11.47 3.18
N SER A 65 0.21 10.59 2.28
CA SER A 65 1.59 10.60 1.77
C SER A 65 1.91 11.85 0.95
N THR A 66 0.93 12.42 0.23
CA THR A 66 1.11 13.69 -0.49
C THR A 66 1.27 14.87 0.48
N LEU A 67 0.50 14.88 1.58
CA LEU A 67 0.54 15.91 2.63
C LEU A 67 1.84 15.82 3.45
N TYR A 68 2.18 14.64 3.97
CA TYR A 68 3.36 14.43 4.82
C TYR A 68 4.68 14.50 4.04
N SER A 69 4.66 14.43 2.71
CA SER A 69 5.84 14.77 1.89
C SER A 69 5.91 16.25 1.49
N HIS A 70 4.88 17.05 1.79
CA HIS A 70 4.85 18.45 1.40
C HIS A 70 5.87 19.27 2.20
N PRO A 71 6.72 20.10 1.57
CA PRO A 71 7.76 20.86 2.28
C PRO A 71 7.17 21.84 3.31
N GLY A 72 6.00 22.43 3.02
CA GLY A 72 5.33 23.38 3.91
C GLY A 72 4.55 22.75 5.07
N TRP A 73 4.27 21.44 5.06
CA TRP A 73 3.54 20.79 6.16
C TRP A 73 4.46 20.61 7.39
N PRO A 74 3.98 20.79 8.64
CA PRO A 74 2.66 21.29 9.03
C PRO A 74 2.56 22.82 9.10
N ASP A 75 3.65 23.55 9.36
CA ASP A 75 3.59 24.93 9.85
C ASP A 75 3.30 26.03 8.80
N ARG A 76 3.64 25.77 7.54
CA ARG A 76 3.65 26.79 6.46
C ARG A 76 2.63 26.53 5.36
N LEU A 77 1.83 25.48 5.50
CA LEU A 77 0.91 25.05 4.46
C LEU A 77 -0.51 25.50 4.77
N ASP A 78 -1.06 26.37 3.95
CA ASP A 78 -2.49 26.61 3.95
C ASP A 78 -3.22 25.43 3.29
N MET A 79 -4.19 24.85 4.00
CA MET A 79 -4.91 23.69 3.50
C MET A 79 -5.75 24.01 2.25
N SER A 80 -6.26 25.23 2.09
CA SER A 80 -7.03 25.60 0.90
C SER A 80 -6.15 25.68 -0.34
N GLU A 81 -4.96 26.27 -0.22
CA GLU A 81 -3.95 26.30 -1.28
C GLU A 81 -3.50 24.89 -1.66
N PHE A 82 -3.24 24.04 -0.67
CA PHE A 82 -2.87 22.64 -0.90
C PHE A 82 -3.96 21.84 -1.63
N LEU A 83 -5.22 22.03 -1.26
CA LEU A 83 -6.34 21.38 -1.95
C LEU A 83 -6.46 21.84 -3.42
N ALA A 84 -6.25 23.13 -3.69
CA ALA A 84 -6.22 23.65 -5.05
C ALA A 84 -5.05 23.07 -5.87
N GLU A 85 -3.87 22.90 -5.26
CA GLU A 85 -2.71 22.24 -5.88
C GLU A 85 -3.03 20.79 -6.26
N ILE A 86 -3.59 20.01 -5.32
CA ILE A 86 -3.98 18.61 -5.57
C ILE A 86 -5.01 18.54 -6.69
N GLN A 87 -6.03 19.41 -6.66
CA GLN A 87 -7.05 19.44 -7.70
C GLN A 87 -6.43 19.67 -9.09
N ALA A 88 -5.59 20.69 -9.23
CA ALA A 88 -4.92 21.00 -10.51
C ALA A 88 -4.03 19.85 -11.00
N LYS A 89 -3.41 19.09 -10.09
CA LYS A 89 -2.63 17.89 -10.42
C LYS A 89 -3.51 16.74 -10.92
N MET A 90 -4.67 16.52 -10.30
CA MET A 90 -5.61 15.45 -10.64
C MET A 90 -6.35 15.68 -11.97
N GLU A 91 -6.48 16.93 -12.42
CA GLU A 91 -7.11 17.27 -13.71
C GLU A 91 -6.26 16.84 -14.93
N LYS A 92 -4.98 16.47 -14.73
CA LYS A 92 -4.10 15.98 -15.80
C LYS A 92 -4.55 14.59 -16.26
N LYS A 93 -4.76 14.43 -17.57
CA LYS A 93 -5.20 13.15 -18.16
C LYS A 93 -4.19 12.02 -17.94
N LEU A 94 -4.68 10.88 -17.47
CA LEU A 94 -3.91 9.62 -17.37
C LEU A 94 -3.34 9.14 -18.71
N THR A 95 -3.97 9.52 -19.84
CA THR A 95 -3.48 9.19 -21.18
C THR A 95 -2.07 9.73 -21.47
N ARG A 96 -1.58 10.71 -20.68
CA ARG A 96 -0.21 11.19 -20.80
C ARG A 96 0.82 10.09 -20.56
N PHE A 97 0.48 9.06 -19.80
CA PHE A 97 1.38 7.95 -19.50
C PHE A 97 1.47 6.90 -20.62
N LEU A 98 0.63 7.01 -21.66
CA LEU A 98 0.56 6.07 -22.78
C LEU A 98 1.57 6.37 -23.90
N ASN A 99 2.41 7.40 -23.76
CA ASN A 99 3.35 7.77 -24.80
C ASN A 99 4.65 6.92 -24.74
N ALA A 100 5.30 6.72 -25.89
CA ALA A 100 6.46 5.85 -26.01
C ALA A 100 7.66 6.28 -25.14
N SER A 101 7.84 7.59 -24.91
CA SER A 101 8.93 8.11 -24.06
C SER A 101 8.73 7.75 -22.58
N THR A 102 7.49 7.86 -22.09
CA THR A 102 7.13 7.41 -20.74
C THR A 102 7.30 5.90 -20.60
N MET A 103 6.83 5.13 -21.59
CA MET A 103 6.97 3.66 -21.57
C MET A 103 8.44 3.22 -21.55
N TYR A 104 9.30 3.86 -22.34
CA TYR A 104 10.75 3.62 -22.32
C TYR A 104 11.35 3.94 -20.95
N THR A 105 10.92 5.03 -20.32
CA THR A 105 11.35 5.41 -18.97
C THR A 105 10.96 4.36 -17.94
N PHE A 106 9.74 3.82 -18.02
CA PHE A 106 9.26 2.75 -17.16
C PHE A 106 10.08 1.47 -17.31
N TYR A 107 10.34 1.05 -18.56
CA TYR A 107 11.20 -0.10 -18.85
C TYR A 107 12.59 0.06 -18.24
N LYS A 108 13.25 1.22 -18.48
CA LYS A 108 14.60 1.48 -17.97
C LYS A 108 14.69 1.35 -16.44
N VAL A 109 13.68 1.86 -15.73
CA VAL A 109 13.62 1.80 -14.26
C VAL A 109 13.45 0.36 -13.78
N MET A 110 12.59 -0.42 -14.43
CA MET A 110 12.39 -1.82 -14.10
C MET A 110 13.64 -2.66 -14.38
N ALA A 111 14.30 -2.42 -15.52
CA ALA A 111 15.54 -3.08 -15.91
C ALA A 111 16.65 -2.81 -14.88
N GLU A 112 16.80 -1.55 -14.43
CA GLU A 112 17.77 -1.20 -13.41
C GLU A 112 17.49 -1.88 -12.07
N LYS A 113 16.23 -1.90 -11.62
CA LYS A 113 15.82 -2.59 -10.39
C LYS A 113 16.09 -4.10 -10.48
N ARG A 114 15.80 -4.72 -11.63
CA ARG A 114 16.10 -6.13 -11.92
C ARG A 114 17.60 -6.41 -11.91
N ARG A 115 18.41 -5.55 -12.53
CA ARG A 115 19.89 -5.64 -12.53
C ARG A 115 20.47 -5.61 -11.12
N GLN A 116 19.82 -4.88 -10.19
CA GLN A 116 20.19 -4.86 -8.78
C GLN A 116 19.72 -6.09 -7.97
N ARG A 117 19.10 -7.08 -8.63
CA ARG A 117 18.48 -8.27 -8.03
C ARG A 117 17.35 -7.93 -7.06
N GLN A 118 16.62 -6.84 -7.32
CA GLN A 118 15.37 -6.52 -6.64
C GLN A 118 14.18 -7.00 -7.50
N PRO A 119 13.15 -7.58 -6.88
CA PRO A 119 11.95 -7.99 -7.61
C PRO A 119 11.22 -6.78 -8.19
N VAL A 120 10.64 -6.98 -9.37
CA VAL A 120 9.89 -5.98 -10.12
C VAL A 120 8.51 -6.53 -10.43
N SER A 121 7.50 -5.68 -10.31
CA SER A 121 6.13 -5.99 -10.74
C SER A 121 5.46 -4.78 -11.38
N PHE A 122 4.24 -4.94 -11.87
CA PHE A 122 3.51 -3.80 -12.43
C PHE A 122 3.26 -2.69 -11.38
N THR A 123 3.28 -3.02 -10.09
CA THR A 123 3.15 -2.03 -9.02
C THR A 123 4.26 -0.98 -9.06
N ASP A 124 5.46 -1.31 -9.56
CA ASP A 124 6.55 -0.34 -9.76
C ASP A 124 6.14 0.77 -10.75
N ILE A 125 5.57 0.38 -11.89
CA ILE A 125 5.09 1.31 -12.91
C ILE A 125 3.90 2.11 -12.36
N PHE A 126 2.93 1.41 -11.77
CA PHE A 126 1.74 2.04 -11.21
C PHE A 126 2.08 3.06 -10.12
N GLY A 127 2.96 2.70 -9.19
CA GLY A 127 3.46 3.61 -8.17
C GLY A 127 4.12 4.84 -8.76
N ARG A 128 4.93 4.69 -9.81
CA ARG A 128 5.51 5.84 -10.53
C ARG A 128 4.46 6.73 -11.19
N MET A 129 3.42 6.16 -11.80
CA MET A 129 2.31 6.95 -12.37
C MET A 129 1.56 7.75 -11.29
N VAL A 130 1.34 7.15 -10.12
CA VAL A 130 0.75 7.84 -8.95
C VAL A 130 1.67 8.96 -8.49
N GLY A 131 2.97 8.68 -8.33
CA GLY A 131 3.98 9.67 -7.94
C GLY A 131 4.07 10.85 -8.89
N GLU A 132 4.21 10.61 -10.19
CA GLU A 132 4.28 11.67 -11.21
C GLU A 132 2.98 12.49 -11.31
N THR A 133 1.87 11.99 -10.77
CA THR A 133 0.60 12.71 -10.70
C THR A 133 0.53 13.56 -9.43
N LEU A 134 0.84 12.98 -8.27
CA LEU A 134 0.61 13.62 -6.97
C LEU A 134 1.81 14.43 -6.46
N ILE A 135 3.01 13.89 -6.65
CA ILE A 135 4.27 14.41 -6.11
C ILE A 135 5.37 14.55 -7.18
N PRO A 136 5.09 15.10 -8.38
CA PRO A 136 6.06 15.15 -9.49
C PRO A 136 7.38 15.87 -9.14
N ASP A 137 7.32 16.85 -8.24
CA ASP A 137 8.47 17.67 -7.85
C ASP A 137 9.30 17.06 -6.71
N ARG A 138 8.92 15.87 -6.22
CA ARG A 138 9.55 15.18 -5.06
C ARG A 138 9.46 13.65 -5.19
N MET A 139 9.78 13.15 -6.37
CA MET A 139 9.77 11.71 -6.68
C MET A 139 10.79 10.89 -5.87
N ASP A 140 11.78 11.56 -5.29
CA ASP A 140 12.79 11.04 -4.37
C ASP A 140 12.34 11.02 -2.90
N ALA A 141 11.14 11.53 -2.58
CA ALA A 141 10.62 11.49 -1.23
C ALA A 141 10.52 10.04 -0.73
N THR A 142 10.83 9.82 0.55
CA THR A 142 10.79 8.51 1.19
C THR A 142 9.82 8.46 2.36
N LEU A 143 9.56 7.27 2.92
CA LEU A 143 8.70 7.15 4.10
C LEU A 143 9.43 7.68 5.34
N THR A 144 10.73 7.41 5.48
CA THR A 144 11.51 7.92 6.61
C THR A 144 11.64 9.44 6.60
N ALA A 145 11.59 10.11 5.44
CA ALA A 145 11.59 11.57 5.35
C ALA A 145 10.41 12.21 6.11
N GLN A 146 9.31 11.47 6.31
CA GLN A 146 8.16 11.95 7.09
C GLN A 146 8.44 12.04 8.60
N ARG A 147 9.52 11.45 9.11
CA ARG A 147 9.94 11.56 10.53
C ARG A 147 10.10 13.02 10.94
N GLU A 148 10.59 13.88 10.04
CA GLU A 148 10.74 15.31 10.29
C GLU A 148 9.39 16.03 10.47
N LYS A 149 8.30 15.51 9.91
CA LYS A 149 6.96 16.12 10.03
C LYS A 149 6.28 15.86 11.37
N ILE A 150 6.71 14.82 12.06
CA ILE A 150 6.13 14.36 13.33
C ILE A 150 7.11 14.51 14.49
N LYS A 151 8.30 15.08 14.20
CA LYS A 151 9.32 15.35 15.20
C LYS A 151 8.73 16.23 16.30
N ASP A 152 9.08 15.91 17.54
CA ASP A 152 8.62 16.61 18.74
C ASP A 152 7.08 16.65 18.88
N GLY A 153 6.35 15.76 18.20
CA GLY A 153 4.88 15.71 18.21
C GLY A 153 4.21 16.82 17.40
N ALA A 154 4.92 17.43 16.43
CA ALA A 154 4.40 18.53 15.61
C ALA A 154 3.21 18.15 14.70
N SER A 155 2.97 16.86 14.48
CA SER A 155 1.80 16.34 13.77
C SER A 155 1.49 14.92 14.24
N PRO A 156 0.24 14.44 14.07
CA PRO A 156 -0.11 13.05 14.34
C PRO A 156 0.78 12.09 13.55
N MET A 157 1.06 10.90 14.09
CA MET A 157 1.84 9.88 13.40
C MET A 157 1.05 9.33 12.19
N PRO A 158 1.58 9.42 10.96
CA PRO A 158 0.93 8.82 9.81
C PRO A 158 1.15 7.31 9.80
N LEU A 159 0.07 6.56 9.61
CA LEU A 159 0.09 5.10 9.47
C LEU A 159 -0.58 4.71 8.15
N TYR A 160 0.06 3.78 7.45
CA TYR A 160 -0.42 3.23 6.19
C TYR A 160 -0.46 1.71 6.25
N THR A 161 -1.18 1.09 5.33
CA THR A 161 -1.31 -0.37 5.32
C THR A 161 -1.51 -0.95 3.94
N CYS A 162 -1.09 -2.21 3.82
CA CYS A 162 -1.47 -3.13 2.76
C CYS A 162 -1.68 -4.51 3.39
N VAL A 163 -2.06 -5.50 2.59
CA VAL A 163 -2.11 -6.90 3.02
C VAL A 163 -1.09 -7.71 2.24
N HIS A 164 -0.36 -8.56 2.96
CA HIS A 164 0.38 -9.66 2.37
C HIS A 164 -0.60 -10.79 2.01
N VAL A 165 -0.45 -11.34 0.81
CA VAL A 165 -1.22 -12.47 0.29
C VAL A 165 -0.28 -13.59 -0.16
N LYS A 166 -0.76 -14.82 -0.10
CA LYS A 166 -0.05 -15.98 -0.66
C LYS A 166 -0.15 -15.98 -2.18
N LYS A 167 0.81 -16.66 -2.81
CA LYS A 167 0.81 -16.90 -4.26
C LYS A 167 -0.48 -17.63 -4.63
N ASP A 168 -1.21 -17.09 -5.61
CA ASP A 168 -2.44 -17.66 -6.18
C ASP A 168 -3.61 -17.92 -5.22
N VAL A 169 -3.51 -17.47 -3.97
CA VAL A 169 -4.60 -17.52 -2.98
C VAL A 169 -5.37 -16.20 -2.98
N PRO A 170 -6.71 -16.20 -3.01
CA PRO A 170 -7.49 -14.98 -2.84
C PRO A 170 -7.15 -14.26 -1.53
N ALA A 171 -7.09 -12.93 -1.58
CA ALA A 171 -6.78 -12.12 -0.39
C ALA A 171 -7.75 -12.35 0.78
N LYS A 172 -9.00 -12.73 0.48
CA LYS A 172 -9.99 -13.06 1.50
C LYS A 172 -9.72 -14.38 2.21
N SER A 173 -9.07 -15.33 1.52
CA SER A 173 -8.76 -16.66 2.06
C SER A 173 -7.50 -16.63 2.92
N PHE A 174 -6.51 -15.81 2.55
CA PHE A 174 -5.31 -15.57 3.36
C PHE A 174 -4.86 -14.12 3.22
N GLN A 175 -4.77 -13.44 4.36
CA GLN A 175 -4.28 -12.07 4.44
C GLN A 175 -3.49 -11.84 5.72
N GLU A 176 -2.43 -11.06 5.59
CA GLU A 176 -1.69 -10.58 6.74
C GLU A 176 -1.50 -9.08 6.63
N TRP A 177 -2.01 -8.37 7.63
CA TRP A 177 -1.91 -6.92 7.64
C TRP A 177 -0.46 -6.50 7.83
N VAL A 178 -0.01 -5.63 6.94
CA VAL A 178 1.31 -5.00 7.01
C VAL A 178 1.10 -3.54 7.34
N GLU A 179 1.78 -3.09 8.38
CA GLU A 179 1.74 -1.74 8.89
C GLU A 179 2.97 -0.97 8.42
N PHE A 180 2.76 0.28 8.03
CA PHE A 180 3.80 1.20 7.60
C PHE A 180 3.71 2.48 8.41
N SER A 181 4.83 2.87 9.02
CA SER A 181 5.00 4.17 9.67
C SER A 181 6.33 4.77 9.22
N PRO A 182 6.59 6.07 9.48
CA PRO A 182 7.90 6.65 9.24
C PRO A 182 9.04 5.92 9.97
N TYR A 183 8.76 5.24 11.09
CA TYR A 183 9.77 4.58 11.91
C TYR A 183 9.98 3.11 11.55
N GLU A 184 8.89 2.35 11.47
CA GLU A 184 8.93 0.91 11.25
C GLU A 184 7.88 0.44 10.22
N ILE A 185 8.22 -0.66 9.54
CA ILE A 185 7.31 -1.45 8.70
C ILE A 185 7.32 -2.89 9.20
N GLY A 186 6.17 -3.53 9.29
CA GLY A 186 6.11 -4.91 9.77
C GLY A 186 4.73 -5.54 9.79
N MET A 187 4.67 -6.76 10.31
CA MET A 187 3.45 -7.55 10.48
C MET A 187 3.08 -7.64 11.96
N PRO A 188 2.06 -6.89 12.43
CA PRO A 188 1.66 -6.90 13.84
C PRO A 188 1.28 -8.28 14.36
N LYS A 189 0.72 -9.16 13.50
CA LYS A 189 0.39 -10.56 13.83
C LYS A 189 1.58 -11.33 14.43
N TYR A 190 2.79 -11.03 13.97
CA TYR A 190 4.03 -11.70 14.39
C TYR A 190 4.88 -10.88 15.36
N GLY A 191 4.53 -9.60 15.58
CA GLY A 191 5.41 -8.68 16.29
C GLY A 191 6.74 -8.44 15.57
N THR A 192 6.81 -8.70 14.26
CA THR A 192 8.05 -8.60 13.47
C THR A 192 8.03 -7.31 12.68
N PHE A 193 8.97 -6.41 13.00
CA PHE A 193 9.12 -5.09 12.39
C PHE A 193 10.58 -4.84 12.01
N MET A 194 10.80 -3.94 11.05
CA MET A 194 12.10 -3.43 10.64
C MET A 194 12.03 -1.92 10.48
N ASP A 195 13.18 -1.24 10.54
CA ASP A 195 13.25 0.18 10.18
C ASP A 195 12.74 0.39 8.75
N SER A 196 11.91 1.40 8.55
CA SER A 196 11.29 1.68 7.25
C SER A 196 12.29 1.84 6.10
N ALA A 197 13.51 2.33 6.38
CA ALA A 197 14.58 2.44 5.39
C ALA A 197 15.06 1.08 4.85
N LEU A 198 14.82 -0.01 5.59
CA LEU A 198 15.25 -1.35 5.22
C LEU A 198 14.20 -2.10 4.39
N PHE A 199 13.03 -1.51 4.15
CA PHE A 199 11.98 -2.16 3.39
C PHE A 199 12.41 -2.49 1.95
N GLY A 200 12.27 -3.76 1.58
CA GLY A 200 12.78 -4.29 0.31
C GLY A 200 14.21 -4.86 0.38
N SER A 201 14.92 -4.69 1.49
CA SER A 201 16.23 -5.33 1.72
C SER A 201 16.14 -6.85 1.93
N LYS A 202 17.25 -7.56 1.73
CA LYS A 202 17.30 -9.02 1.96
C LYS A 202 17.61 -9.31 3.43
N PHE A 203 16.80 -10.16 4.04
CA PHE A 203 17.03 -10.67 5.39
C PHE A 203 17.15 -12.20 5.38
N PHE A 204 17.84 -12.72 6.39
CA PHE A 204 17.85 -14.13 6.72
C PHE A 204 18.00 -14.31 8.23
N MET A 205 17.10 -15.09 8.85
CA MET A 205 17.06 -15.31 10.30
C MET A 205 17.08 -14.00 11.11
N GLY A 206 16.35 -12.98 10.63
CA GLY A 206 16.28 -11.67 11.27
C GLY A 206 17.52 -10.78 11.11
N LYS A 207 18.52 -11.21 10.35
CA LYS A 207 19.73 -10.41 10.04
C LYS A 207 19.66 -9.84 8.64
N LEU A 208 20.09 -8.59 8.49
CA LEU A 208 20.25 -7.92 7.20
C LEU A 208 21.40 -8.59 6.43
N VAL A 209 21.08 -9.15 5.26
CA VAL A 209 22.04 -9.82 4.36
C VAL A 209 22.52 -8.88 3.28
N LYS A 210 21.60 -8.13 2.67
CA LYS A 210 21.90 -7.12 1.66
C LYS A 210 20.96 -5.95 1.84
N GLN A 211 21.55 -4.78 2.10
CA GLN A 211 20.84 -3.52 2.15
C GLN A 211 20.66 -2.97 0.74
N TYR A 212 19.45 -2.52 0.42
CA TYR A 212 19.15 -1.70 -0.74
C TYR A 212 18.86 -0.27 -0.28
N GLU A 213 18.83 0.66 -1.25
CA GLU A 213 18.31 2.01 -1.00
C GLU A 213 16.84 1.93 -0.57
N GLU A 214 16.41 2.88 0.28
CA GLU A 214 15.01 2.96 0.71
C GLU A 214 14.11 3.12 -0.52
N GLN A 215 13.01 2.37 -0.54
CA GLN A 215 12.06 2.47 -1.64
C GLN A 215 11.44 3.87 -1.67
N PRO A 216 11.30 4.49 -2.84
CA PRO A 216 10.69 5.81 -2.94
C PRO A 216 9.22 5.74 -2.52
N LEU A 217 8.70 6.82 -1.96
CA LEU A 217 7.34 6.91 -1.41
C LEU A 217 6.29 6.56 -2.45
N HIS A 218 6.53 6.89 -3.72
CA HIS A 218 5.61 6.55 -4.81
C HIS A 218 5.51 5.04 -5.07
N PHE A 219 6.54 4.25 -4.78
CA PHE A 219 6.44 2.78 -4.83
C PHE A 219 5.46 2.31 -3.76
N LEU A 220 5.56 2.82 -2.53
CA LEU A 220 4.63 2.50 -1.44
C LEU A 220 3.19 2.95 -1.75
N GLN A 221 3.01 4.14 -2.35
CA GLN A 221 1.71 4.59 -2.86
C GLN A 221 1.13 3.61 -3.89
N GLY A 222 1.99 3.01 -4.72
CA GLY A 222 1.64 1.93 -5.63
C GLY A 222 1.16 0.68 -4.90
N ILE A 223 1.87 0.23 -3.85
CA ILE A 223 1.48 -0.93 -3.03
C ILE A 223 0.11 -0.69 -2.40
N TRP A 224 -0.04 0.43 -1.69
CA TRP A 224 -1.24 0.78 -0.94
C TRP A 224 -2.46 0.92 -1.84
N GLY A 225 -2.29 1.30 -3.12
CA GLY A 225 -3.37 1.47 -4.09
C GLY A 225 -3.41 0.43 -5.21
N SER A 226 -2.73 -0.71 -5.07
CA SER A 226 -2.53 -1.69 -6.14
C SER A 226 -3.81 -2.36 -6.65
N ALA A 227 -4.94 -2.24 -5.96
CA ALA A 227 -6.27 -2.61 -6.49
C ALA A 227 -6.56 -1.92 -7.83
N PHE A 228 -6.05 -0.70 -8.02
CA PHE A 228 -6.22 0.06 -9.25
C PHE A 228 -5.35 -0.44 -10.41
N CYS A 229 -4.37 -1.31 -10.18
CA CYS A 229 -3.60 -1.94 -11.27
C CYS A 229 -4.52 -2.75 -12.22
N ILE A 230 -5.62 -3.30 -11.70
CA ILE A 230 -6.60 -4.04 -12.53
C ILE A 230 -7.37 -3.08 -13.45
N LEU A 231 -7.64 -1.86 -12.98
CA LEU A 231 -8.32 -0.83 -13.77
C LEU A 231 -7.44 -0.30 -14.90
N PHE A 232 -6.12 -0.19 -14.67
CA PHE A 232 -5.19 0.19 -15.73
C PHE A 232 -5.17 -0.85 -16.85
N LYS A 233 -5.08 -2.16 -16.54
CA LYS A 233 -5.19 -3.22 -17.56
C LYS A 233 -6.43 -3.01 -18.45
N ARG A 234 -7.60 -2.76 -17.85
CA ARG A 234 -8.84 -2.52 -18.59
C ARG A 234 -8.86 -1.18 -19.35
N LEU A 235 -8.21 -0.13 -18.86
CA LEU A 235 -8.09 1.13 -19.59
C LEU A 235 -7.29 0.96 -20.90
N PHE A 236 -6.33 0.02 -20.92
CA PHE A 236 -5.57 -0.34 -22.12
C PHE A 236 -6.36 -1.30 -23.05
N GLU A 237 -7.18 -2.20 -22.49
CA GLU A 237 -7.94 -3.20 -23.24
C GLU A 237 -9.30 -2.70 -23.77
N ASP A 238 -10.00 -1.87 -22.99
CA ASP A 238 -11.36 -1.41 -23.26
C ASP A 238 -11.49 0.11 -23.06
N ASN A 239 -11.78 0.81 -24.15
CA ASN A 239 -11.95 2.27 -24.22
C ASN A 239 -13.27 2.76 -23.58
N SER A 240 -13.79 2.07 -22.57
CA SER A 240 -15.11 2.32 -21.98
C SER A 240 -15.04 3.29 -20.78
N ARG A 241 -16.01 4.22 -20.73
CA ARG A 241 -16.18 5.20 -19.64
C ARG A 241 -17.02 4.58 -18.52
N ILE A 242 -16.40 3.87 -17.59
CA ILE A 242 -17.08 3.35 -16.39
C ILE A 242 -16.36 3.90 -15.15
N ASP A 243 -17.10 4.21 -14.07
CA ASP A 243 -16.54 4.73 -12.81
C ASP A 243 -15.56 3.70 -12.20
N PRO A 244 -14.27 4.04 -12.02
CA PRO A 244 -13.26 3.17 -11.43
C PRO A 244 -13.68 2.47 -10.13
N ALA A 245 -14.49 3.13 -9.29
CA ALA A 245 -14.88 2.57 -8.00
C ALA A 245 -16.03 1.57 -8.09
N GLU A 246 -16.97 1.76 -9.01
CA GLU A 246 -17.99 0.75 -9.30
C GLU A 246 -17.36 -0.49 -9.93
N MET A 247 -16.39 -0.30 -10.83
CA MET A 247 -15.64 -1.41 -11.44
C MET A 247 -14.87 -2.23 -10.41
N LEU A 248 -14.17 -1.58 -9.47
CA LEU A 248 -13.46 -2.27 -8.40
C LEU A 248 -14.42 -3.07 -7.52
N ARG A 249 -15.60 -2.51 -7.25
CA ARG A 249 -16.66 -3.18 -6.50
C ARG A 249 -17.20 -4.41 -7.25
N GLU A 250 -17.53 -4.27 -8.53
CA GLU A 250 -18.02 -5.38 -9.35
C GLU A 250 -16.98 -6.50 -9.44
N GLN A 251 -15.70 -6.17 -9.61
CA GLN A 251 -14.66 -7.19 -9.65
C GLN A 251 -14.43 -7.89 -8.31
N LEU A 252 -14.48 -7.16 -7.20
CA LEU A 252 -14.47 -7.77 -5.86
C LEU A 252 -15.67 -8.72 -5.69
N GLN A 253 -16.82 -8.40 -6.29
CA GLN A 253 -18.00 -9.26 -6.31
C GLN A 253 -17.87 -10.46 -7.27
N THR A 254 -17.21 -10.32 -8.42
CA THR A 254 -17.00 -11.42 -9.37
C THR A 254 -15.95 -12.41 -8.85
N GLN A 255 -14.85 -11.92 -8.25
CA GLN A 255 -13.86 -12.77 -7.60
C GLN A 255 -14.49 -13.64 -6.51
N LEU A 256 -15.41 -13.07 -5.71
CA LEU A 256 -16.22 -13.82 -4.73
C LEU A 256 -17.01 -15.00 -5.32
N VAL A 257 -17.47 -14.90 -6.58
CA VAL A 257 -18.28 -15.95 -7.24
C VAL A 257 -17.41 -17.00 -7.92
N GLU A 258 -16.26 -16.62 -8.46
CA GLU A 258 -15.29 -17.55 -9.06
C GLU A 258 -14.53 -18.36 -8.00
N ASP A 259 -14.14 -17.73 -6.90
CA ASP A 259 -13.40 -18.36 -5.79
C ASP A 259 -14.26 -19.42 -5.06
N GLY A 260 -15.60 -19.35 -5.14
CA GLY A 260 -16.51 -20.38 -4.63
C GLY A 260 -16.60 -21.66 -5.48
N LYS A 261 -15.97 -21.70 -6.66
CA LYS A 261 -16.03 -22.86 -7.58
C LYS A 261 -14.73 -23.67 -7.68
N ASN A 262 -13.60 -23.15 -7.21
CA ASN A 262 -12.27 -23.77 -7.36
C ASN A 262 -11.61 -24.15 -6.03
N SER A 263 -12.36 -24.70 -5.07
CA SER A 263 -11.79 -25.29 -3.85
C SER A 263 -11.34 -26.74 -4.05
N SER A 264 -10.46 -27.02 -5.03
CA SER A 264 -9.67 -28.26 -5.04
C SER A 264 -8.53 -28.21 -6.06
N SER A 265 -7.37 -27.69 -5.68
CA SER A 265 -6.12 -28.17 -6.25
C SER A 265 -5.01 -27.96 -5.23
N ASP A 266 -4.53 -29.06 -4.65
CA ASP A 266 -3.27 -29.11 -3.92
C ASP A 266 -2.15 -28.56 -4.81
N CYS A 267 -1.34 -27.65 -4.28
CA CYS A 267 -0.16 -27.14 -4.96
C CYS A 267 1.08 -27.57 -4.19
N SER A 268 1.84 -28.48 -4.80
CA SER A 268 3.25 -28.72 -4.48
C SER A 268 4.06 -27.48 -4.85
N ASP A 269 4.89 -27.03 -3.91
CA ASP A 269 5.92 -26.01 -4.13
C ASP A 269 7.00 -26.60 -5.05
N ASP A 270 6.87 -26.37 -6.36
CA ASP A 270 7.99 -26.46 -7.28
C ASP A 270 8.67 -25.09 -7.32
N ASP A 271 9.82 -25.02 -6.65
CA ASP A 271 10.80 -23.94 -6.77
C ASP A 271 11.38 -23.98 -8.19
N ASP A 272 11.01 -23.02 -9.05
CA ASP A 272 11.76 -22.75 -10.27
C ASP A 272 13.12 -22.15 -9.87
N ASP A 273 14.14 -23.01 -9.81
CA ASP A 273 15.55 -22.66 -9.82
C ASP A 273 15.94 -22.23 -11.24
N ASP A 274 15.88 -20.92 -11.51
CA ASP A 274 16.61 -20.30 -12.62
C ASP A 274 17.45 -19.15 -12.05
N ASP A 275 18.75 -19.39 -11.89
CA ASP A 275 19.82 -18.39 -11.88
C ASP A 275 21.18 -19.12 -11.77
N ASP A 276 21.69 -19.64 -12.88
CA ASP A 276 23.12 -19.88 -13.12
C ASP A 276 23.38 -19.62 -14.62
N ASP A 277 23.39 -18.35 -15.02
CA ASP A 277 24.06 -17.92 -16.26
C ASP A 277 25.24 -17.03 -15.85
N ASP A 278 26.42 -17.63 -15.88
CA ASP A 278 27.72 -16.94 -15.92
C ASP A 278 27.86 -16.32 -17.32
N ASP A 279 27.62 -15.01 -17.43
CA ASP A 279 27.98 -14.26 -18.64
C ASP A 279 29.43 -13.74 -18.51
N ASP A 280 30.33 -14.43 -19.22
CA ASP A 280 31.67 -13.95 -19.55
C ASP A 280 31.56 -12.75 -20.51
N ASP A 281 32.14 -11.61 -20.10
CA ASP A 281 32.29 -10.41 -20.92
C ASP A 281 33.30 -10.66 -22.07
N ASP A 282 32.85 -10.60 -23.32
CA ASP A 282 33.72 -10.34 -24.48
C ASP A 282 33.17 -9.15 -25.30
N ASP A 283 33.95 -8.06 -25.28
CA ASP A 283 33.76 -6.83 -26.04
C ASP A 283 34.00 -7.06 -27.54
N GLU A 284 33.06 -6.69 -28.42
CA GLU A 284 33.38 -6.28 -29.79
C GLU A 284 32.42 -5.19 -30.32
N ASP A 285 32.99 -4.01 -30.57
CA ASP A 285 32.35 -2.82 -31.16
C ASP A 285 31.85 -3.07 -32.60
N GLY A 286 30.62 -2.63 -32.92
CA GLY A 286 30.09 -2.67 -34.28
C GLY A 286 28.80 -1.87 -34.51
N ASP A 287 28.97 -0.68 -35.10
CA ASP A 287 27.97 0.29 -35.55
C ASP A 287 26.78 -0.30 -36.37
N SER A 288 25.53 -0.16 -35.88
CA SER A 288 24.32 -0.25 -36.72
C SER A 288 23.08 0.44 -36.09
N ASN A 289 23.13 1.77 -36.00
CA ASN A 289 22.09 2.57 -35.34
C ASN A 289 20.78 2.77 -36.15
N LYS A 290 20.24 1.72 -36.80
CA LYS A 290 19.02 1.84 -37.64
C LYS A 290 18.04 0.67 -37.65
N GLU A 291 18.36 -0.48 -37.05
CA GLU A 291 17.44 -1.64 -37.00
C GLU A 291 16.78 -1.88 -35.62
N THR A 292 17.09 -1.05 -34.62
CA THR A 292 16.59 -1.20 -33.23
C THR A 292 15.15 -0.72 -33.01
N TRP A 293 14.51 -0.11 -34.01
CA TRP A 293 13.17 0.47 -33.85
C TRP A 293 12.01 -0.48 -34.18
N SER A 294 12.28 -1.59 -34.87
CA SER A 294 11.26 -2.59 -35.25
C SER A 294 11.12 -3.76 -34.26
N SER A 295 12.09 -3.96 -33.35
CA SER A 295 11.99 -4.97 -32.28
C SER A 295 11.30 -4.46 -31.01
N LEU A 296 11.00 -3.16 -30.94
CA LEU A 296 10.38 -2.51 -29.78
C LEU A 296 8.85 -2.75 -29.69
N ASP A 297 8.21 -3.12 -30.80
CA ASP A 297 6.77 -3.45 -30.82
C ASP A 297 6.49 -4.89 -30.37
N SER A 298 7.41 -5.84 -30.60
CA SER A 298 7.24 -7.25 -30.23
C SER A 298 7.52 -7.58 -28.77
N ASP A 299 8.20 -6.69 -28.03
CA ASP A 299 8.55 -6.91 -26.62
C ASP A 299 7.58 -6.20 -25.66
N SER A 300 6.79 -5.25 -26.19
CA SER A 300 5.71 -4.61 -25.44
C SER A 300 4.60 -5.61 -25.06
N SER A 301 4.34 -6.62 -25.90
CA SER A 301 3.32 -7.65 -25.65
C SER A 301 3.62 -8.52 -24.42
N ASN A 302 4.91 -8.79 -24.12
CA ASN A 302 5.31 -9.60 -22.96
C ASN A 302 5.16 -8.85 -21.63
N SER A 303 5.32 -7.51 -21.64
CA SER A 303 5.08 -6.67 -20.46
C SER A 303 3.60 -6.71 -20.01
N TRP A 304 2.68 -6.99 -20.94
CA TRP A 304 1.25 -7.06 -20.68
C TRP A 304 0.77 -8.43 -20.20
N GLU A 305 1.51 -9.51 -20.47
CA GLU A 305 1.26 -10.80 -19.85
C GLU A 305 1.49 -10.75 -18.32
N ILE A 306 2.42 -9.91 -17.84
CA ILE A 306 2.63 -9.68 -16.40
C ILE A 306 1.36 -9.10 -15.74
N LEU A 307 0.57 -8.31 -16.46
CA LEU A 307 -0.72 -7.82 -15.94
C LEU A 307 -1.81 -8.88 -15.91
N SER A 308 -1.64 -10.01 -16.59
CA SER A 308 -2.67 -11.05 -16.71
C SER A 308 -2.87 -11.82 -15.41
N THR A 309 -1.79 -12.12 -14.69
CA THR A 309 -1.80 -12.91 -13.45
C THR A 309 -2.03 -12.03 -12.21
N ARG A 310 -2.60 -12.61 -11.13
CA ARG A 310 -2.68 -11.92 -9.82
C ARG A 310 -1.28 -11.57 -9.31
N GLN A 311 -0.32 -12.46 -9.56
CA GLN A 311 1.10 -12.31 -9.22
C GLN A 311 1.74 -11.07 -9.82
N GLY A 312 1.59 -10.82 -11.12
CA GLY A 312 2.29 -9.68 -11.74
C GLY A 312 1.67 -8.32 -11.45
N ARG A 313 0.46 -8.28 -10.87
CA ARG A 313 -0.20 -7.06 -10.36
C ARG A 313 0.12 -6.73 -8.91
N ALA A 314 0.47 -7.74 -8.09
CA ALA A 314 0.86 -7.54 -6.71
C ALA A 314 2.28 -6.94 -6.64
N ALA A 315 2.56 -6.16 -5.60
CA ALA A 315 3.92 -5.75 -5.32
C ALA A 315 4.71 -6.94 -4.81
N VAL A 316 5.90 -7.16 -5.35
CA VAL A 316 6.79 -8.24 -4.91
C VAL A 316 7.98 -7.61 -4.19
N ILE A 317 8.26 -8.06 -2.97
CA ILE A 317 9.45 -7.64 -2.21
C ILE A 317 10.14 -8.84 -1.56
N HIS A 318 11.40 -8.67 -1.17
CA HIS A 318 12.15 -9.67 -0.40
C HIS A 318 11.48 -9.93 0.95
N ASN A 319 11.33 -11.20 1.32
CA ASN A 319 10.69 -11.61 2.57
C ASN A 319 11.59 -11.27 3.77
N PHE A 320 11.25 -10.23 4.53
CA PHE A 320 12.01 -9.85 5.73
C PHE A 320 11.88 -10.88 6.87
N MET A 321 10.91 -11.79 6.80
CA MET A 321 10.73 -12.88 7.76
C MET A 321 11.49 -14.17 7.37
N ARG A 322 12.26 -14.16 6.28
CA ARG A 322 12.91 -15.36 5.75
C ARG A 322 13.84 -16.00 6.78
N GLY A 323 13.68 -17.31 6.99
CA GLY A 323 14.47 -18.11 7.90
C GLY A 323 14.14 -17.92 9.39
N LEU A 324 13.15 -17.10 9.75
CA LEU A 324 12.68 -17.02 11.14
C LEU A 324 11.96 -18.30 11.55
N ASN A 325 12.10 -18.67 12.83
CA ASN A 325 11.29 -19.71 13.44
C ASN A 325 10.12 -19.05 14.15
N LEU A 326 8.91 -19.27 13.65
CA LEU A 326 7.70 -18.73 14.26
C LEU A 326 7.19 -19.71 15.32
N GLN A 327 7.11 -19.24 16.56
CA GLN A 327 6.49 -19.99 17.63
C GLN A 327 5.11 -19.39 17.91
N GLN A 328 4.11 -20.25 17.99
CA GLN A 328 2.78 -19.86 18.43
C GLN A 328 2.78 -19.69 19.95
N THR A 329 3.35 -18.59 20.42
CA THR A 329 3.16 -18.13 21.79
C THR A 329 1.80 -17.43 21.88
N TYR A 330 1.10 -17.58 23.02
CA TYR A 330 -0.16 -16.90 23.37
C TYR A 330 -0.35 -15.54 22.64
N PRO A 331 -1.54 -15.26 22.08
CA PRO A 331 -1.68 -14.21 21.08
C PRO A 331 -1.31 -12.84 21.65
N ILE A 332 -0.34 -12.18 21.01
CA ILE A 332 -0.08 -10.74 21.23
C ILE A 332 -1.21 -9.89 20.62
N SER A 333 -2.05 -10.48 19.75
CA SER A 333 -3.37 -9.98 19.29
C SER A 333 -4.01 -10.99 18.30
N PRO A 334 -5.35 -11.21 18.23
CA PRO A 334 -6.38 -10.80 19.18
C PRO A 334 -6.68 -11.86 20.24
N PHE A 335 -7.16 -11.37 21.38
CA PHE A 335 -7.45 -12.07 22.63
C PHE A 335 -8.68 -12.99 22.59
N THR A 336 -9.10 -13.47 21.42
CA THR A 336 -10.23 -14.40 21.33
C THR A 336 -9.80 -15.73 21.97
N PRO A 337 -10.48 -16.18 23.05
CA PRO A 337 -10.29 -17.53 23.59
C PRO A 337 -10.39 -18.53 22.44
N ILE A 338 -9.55 -19.58 22.45
CA ILE A 338 -9.52 -20.59 21.38
C ILE A 338 -10.93 -21.12 21.10
N ASP A 339 -11.73 -21.26 22.14
CA ASP A 339 -13.11 -21.78 22.14
C ASP A 339 -14.14 -20.83 21.48
N GLN A 340 -13.77 -19.58 21.21
CA GLN A 340 -14.56 -18.57 20.51
C GLN A 340 -13.99 -18.24 19.12
N ARG A 341 -12.92 -18.94 18.71
CA ARG A 341 -12.41 -18.79 17.34
C ARG A 341 -13.41 -19.44 16.38
N VAL A 342 -13.65 -18.70 15.31
CA VAL A 342 -14.10 -19.12 13.98
C VAL A 342 -14.14 -20.66 13.84
N ILE A 343 -15.33 -21.20 13.57
CA ILE A 343 -15.55 -22.65 13.37
C ILE A 343 -14.75 -23.08 12.13
N GLU A 344 -14.06 -24.23 12.17
CA GLU A 344 -13.39 -24.82 10.99
C GLU A 344 -14.34 -24.77 9.76
N GLY A 345 -13.90 -24.16 8.66
CA GLY A 345 -14.70 -23.95 7.45
C GLY A 345 -15.45 -22.61 7.31
N ASP A 346 -15.22 -21.64 8.20
CA ASP A 346 -15.70 -20.26 8.05
C ASP A 346 -14.77 -19.40 7.15
N GLU A 347 -15.23 -18.23 6.69
CA GLU A 347 -14.55 -17.34 5.73
C GLU A 347 -13.15 -16.88 6.22
N PHE A 348 -12.89 -16.95 7.52
CA PHE A 348 -11.67 -16.42 8.17
C PHE A 348 -10.68 -17.50 8.64
N ASP A 349 -10.91 -18.78 8.35
CA ASP A 349 -10.09 -19.90 8.86
C ASP A 349 -8.60 -19.75 8.50
N GLY A 350 -8.30 -19.32 7.26
CA GLY A 350 -6.94 -19.10 6.79
C GLY A 350 -6.17 -17.96 7.49
N ASN A 351 -6.83 -17.10 8.27
CA ASN A 351 -6.13 -16.06 9.05
C ASN A 351 -5.30 -16.63 10.20
N PHE A 352 -5.60 -17.85 10.66
CA PHE A 352 -4.83 -18.52 11.71
C PHE A 352 -3.62 -19.28 11.16
N GLU A 353 -3.54 -19.46 9.85
CA GLU A 353 -2.38 -20.06 9.22
C GLU A 353 -1.15 -19.16 9.40
N MET A 354 0.00 -19.75 9.71
CA MET A 354 1.24 -18.99 9.87
C MET A 354 1.90 -18.72 8.53
N HIS A 355 2.55 -17.57 8.43
CA HIS A 355 3.36 -17.17 7.30
C HIS A 355 4.50 -18.17 7.08
N SER A 356 4.69 -18.59 5.84
CA SER A 356 5.84 -19.41 5.49
C SER A 356 7.12 -18.57 5.54
N THR A 357 8.08 -18.97 6.36
CA THR A 357 9.37 -18.29 6.47
C THR A 357 10.43 -18.85 5.52
N SER A 358 10.12 -19.89 4.74
CA SER A 358 11.03 -20.44 3.72
C SER A 358 11.00 -19.62 2.42
N VAL A 359 9.87 -18.99 2.10
CA VAL A 359 9.69 -18.28 0.83
C VAL A 359 10.62 -17.06 0.71
N LYS A 360 11.18 -16.87 -0.49
CA LYS A 360 12.13 -15.78 -0.81
C LYS A 360 11.46 -14.41 -0.87
N HIS A 361 10.20 -14.36 -1.29
CA HIS A 361 9.47 -13.12 -1.57
C HIS A 361 8.10 -13.10 -0.88
N ILE A 362 7.58 -11.90 -0.67
CA ILE A 362 6.21 -11.65 -0.21
C ILE A 362 5.47 -10.78 -1.22
N TYR A 363 4.19 -11.10 -1.42
CA TYR A 363 3.29 -10.39 -2.33
C TYR A 363 2.41 -9.46 -1.51
N MET A 364 2.39 -8.18 -1.86
CA MET A 364 1.61 -7.16 -1.16
C MET A 364 0.59 -6.54 -2.10
N VAL A 365 -0.63 -6.42 -1.61
CA VAL A 365 -1.76 -5.85 -2.34
C VAL A 365 -2.54 -4.85 -1.47
N ASP A 366 -3.32 -3.99 -2.12
CA ASP A 366 -4.18 -3.01 -1.47
C ASP A 366 -5.11 -3.68 -0.46
N ALA A 367 -5.10 -3.19 0.78
CA ALA A 367 -5.94 -3.70 1.85
C ALA A 367 -7.45 -3.55 1.55
N GLY A 368 -7.83 -2.61 0.67
CA GLY A 368 -9.20 -2.41 0.22
C GLY A 368 -9.81 -3.60 -0.52
N LEU A 369 -8.98 -4.56 -0.96
CA LEU A 369 -9.44 -5.84 -1.51
C LEU A 369 -10.07 -6.76 -0.43
N THR A 370 -9.79 -6.48 0.83
CA THR A 370 -10.19 -7.30 1.97
C THR A 370 -11.27 -6.60 2.77
N PHE A 371 -10.88 -5.54 3.46
CA PHE A 371 -11.71 -4.70 4.28
C PHE A 371 -11.32 -3.24 4.07
N ASN A 372 -12.28 -2.43 3.62
CA ASN A 372 -12.02 -1.07 3.18
C ASN A 372 -11.89 -0.07 4.35
N SER A 373 -11.30 -0.46 5.49
CA SER A 373 -11.01 0.47 6.58
C SER A 373 -9.76 0.04 7.36
N PRO A 374 -8.85 0.96 7.75
CA PRO A 374 -7.55 0.60 8.31
C PRO A 374 -7.62 0.37 9.84
N TYR A 375 -8.73 -0.20 10.33
CA TYR A 375 -8.92 -0.53 11.74
C TYR A 375 -7.76 -1.35 12.35
N PRO A 376 -7.17 -2.35 11.65
CA PRO A 376 -6.04 -3.10 12.19
C PRO A 376 -4.83 -2.25 12.61
N LEU A 377 -4.66 -1.06 12.01
CA LEU A 377 -3.62 -0.11 12.43
C LEU A 377 -3.92 0.50 13.80
N VAL A 378 -5.17 0.80 14.12
CA VAL A 378 -5.52 1.49 15.38
C VAL A 378 -5.90 0.53 16.50
N LEU A 379 -6.28 -0.71 16.15
CA LEU A 379 -6.63 -1.77 17.11
C LEU A 379 -5.41 -2.55 17.63
N ARG A 380 -4.19 -2.16 17.26
CA ARG A 380 -2.95 -2.70 17.86
C ARG A 380 -2.97 -2.39 19.37
N PRO A 381 -2.99 -3.40 20.27
CA PRO A 381 -3.21 -3.17 21.70
C PRO A 381 -2.22 -2.20 22.35
N GLN A 382 -0.97 -2.20 21.84
CA GLN A 382 0.10 -1.32 22.34
C GLN A 382 -0.16 0.17 22.06
N ARG A 383 -1.10 0.52 21.18
CA ARG A 383 -1.46 1.91 20.89
C ARG A 383 -2.46 2.51 21.86
N GLN A 384 -3.23 1.69 22.58
CA GLN A 384 -4.24 2.15 23.55
C GLN A 384 -5.15 3.27 23.01
N VAL A 385 -5.64 3.11 21.77
CA VAL A 385 -6.53 4.10 21.15
C VAL A 385 -7.88 4.12 21.85
N ASP A 386 -8.27 5.27 22.37
CA ASP A 386 -9.54 5.48 23.09
C ASP A 386 -10.66 5.94 22.17
N ILE A 387 -10.34 6.81 21.20
CA ILE A 387 -11.31 7.43 20.29
C ILE A 387 -10.87 7.23 18.84
N ILE A 388 -11.76 6.67 18.02
CA ILE A 388 -11.53 6.49 16.59
C ILE A 388 -12.52 7.37 15.81
N LEU A 389 -11.98 8.38 15.11
CA LEU A 389 -12.71 9.19 14.13
C LEU A 389 -12.61 8.51 12.77
N SER A 390 -13.61 7.68 12.43
CA SER A 390 -13.63 6.90 11.20
C SER A 390 -14.37 7.60 10.07
N PHE A 391 -13.72 7.76 8.93
CA PHE A 391 -14.28 8.33 7.71
C PHE A 391 -14.34 7.28 6.59
N ASP A 392 -15.56 6.95 6.17
CA ASP A 392 -15.80 5.94 5.13
C ASP A 392 -16.21 6.58 3.80
N PHE A 393 -15.47 6.21 2.76
CA PHE A 393 -15.57 6.66 1.36
C PHE A 393 -15.85 5.48 0.41
N SER A 394 -16.25 4.33 0.96
CA SER A 394 -16.67 3.14 0.23
C SER A 394 -17.77 3.45 -0.79
N ALA A 395 -17.66 2.86 -1.98
CA ALA A 395 -18.70 3.00 -2.99
C ALA A 395 -19.98 2.25 -2.56
N ARG A 396 -21.12 2.94 -2.64
CA ARG A 396 -22.46 2.42 -2.33
C ARG A 396 -23.27 2.27 -3.63
N ILE A 397 -24.27 1.38 -3.63
CA ILE A 397 -25.13 1.14 -4.83
C ILE A 397 -25.95 2.40 -5.11
N SER A 398 -26.41 3.05 -4.06
CA SER A 398 -27.06 4.34 -4.12
C SER A 398 -26.90 5.05 -2.78
N ASP A 399 -27.19 6.34 -2.75
CA ASP A 399 -27.08 7.17 -1.54
C ASP A 399 -28.01 6.70 -0.41
N GLY A 400 -29.12 6.03 -0.76
CA GLY A 400 -30.08 5.46 0.18
C GLY A 400 -29.70 4.09 0.75
N HIS A 401 -28.63 3.45 0.25
CA HIS A 401 -28.14 2.21 0.84
C HIS A 401 -27.42 2.46 2.17
N GLN A 402 -27.62 1.54 3.11
CA GLN A 402 -26.94 1.59 4.40
C GLN A 402 -25.42 1.58 4.19
N PRO A 403 -24.67 2.41 4.93
CA PRO A 403 -23.22 2.53 4.76
C PRO A 403 -22.43 1.42 5.46
N PHE A 404 -23.09 0.43 6.05
CA PHE A 404 -22.47 -0.70 6.72
C PHE A 404 -22.63 -1.94 5.84
N LYS A 405 -21.51 -2.58 5.48
CA LYS A 405 -21.46 -3.83 4.71
C LYS A 405 -21.07 -4.99 5.60
#